data_AF-A0A915AGZ6-F1
#
_entry.id   AF-A0A915AGZ6-F1
#
_cell.length_a   1.000
_cell.length_b   1.000
_cell.length_c   1.000
_cell.angle_alpha   90.00
_cell.angle_beta   90.00
_cell.angle_gamma   90.00
#
_symmetry.space_group_name_H-M   'P 1'
#
loop_
_entity.id
_entity.type
_entity.pdbx_description
1 polymer ?
#
loop_
_entity_poly.entity_id
_entity_poly.type
_entity_poly.pdbx_seq_one_letter_code
_entity_poly.pdbx_strand_id
1 'polypeptide(L)'
;MTADCLRVIFGPADWETSFPSRLKFLSLPDWLHLDDSVVEEIALNCEQLRSLSLARCPLVTVRGFRVIAKSLKELRFLDINELADGFSASLFAEVGAKDLPHLVYLSAHRSSSSSDAELSACLLRRKPRLMLSDAVNSFLTYKLKNAQATFNDTFAAENMAKIVNELSRMEGFCCMSRIT
;
A
#
# COMPACT_ATOMS: atom_id res chain seq x y z
N MET A 1 19.41 -11.85 13.83
CA MET A 1 18.52 -12.70 13.00
C MET A 1 18.10 -11.94 11.73
N THR A 2 19.02 -11.29 11.01
CA THR A 2 18.69 -10.38 9.88
C THR A 2 19.07 -10.95 8.50
N ALA A 3 19.97 -11.93 8.45
CA ALA A 3 20.46 -12.48 7.17
C ALA A 3 19.55 -13.53 6.52
N ASP A 4 18.61 -14.15 7.25
CA ASP A 4 17.79 -15.25 6.72
C ASP A 4 16.56 -14.78 5.93
N CYS A 5 15.94 -13.66 6.32
CA CYS A 5 14.73 -13.15 5.66
C CYS A 5 15.01 -12.69 4.22
N LEU A 6 16.17 -12.05 3.98
CA LEU A 6 16.60 -11.67 2.63
C LEU A 6 16.86 -12.87 1.73
N ARG A 7 17.41 -13.97 2.28
CA ARG A 7 17.57 -15.22 1.51
C ARG A 7 16.24 -15.83 1.13
N VAL A 8 15.24 -15.69 1.99
CA VAL A 8 13.90 -16.19 1.75
C VAL A 8 13.20 -15.41 0.62
N ILE A 9 13.49 -14.10 0.47
CA ILE A 9 12.91 -13.26 -0.61
C ILE A 9 13.75 -13.33 -1.90
N PHE A 10 15.07 -13.16 -1.78
CA PHE A 10 16.01 -12.95 -2.90
C PHE A 10 16.95 -14.12 -3.15
N GLY A 11 16.85 -15.22 -2.39
CA GLY A 11 17.79 -16.33 -2.54
C GLY A 11 19.21 -16.01 -2.03
N PRO A 12 20.18 -16.90 -2.27
CA PRO A 12 21.55 -16.70 -1.81
C PRO A 12 22.16 -15.43 -2.42
N ALA A 13 22.97 -14.70 -1.66
CA ALA A 13 23.55 -13.39 -2.02
C ALA A 13 24.60 -13.45 -3.15
N ASP A 14 24.76 -14.62 -3.77
CA ASP A 14 25.82 -14.96 -4.73
C ASP A 14 25.58 -14.30 -6.11
N TRP A 15 24.38 -13.75 -6.33
CA TRP A 15 24.00 -13.01 -7.52
C TRP A 15 23.74 -11.54 -7.17
N GLU A 16 24.57 -10.65 -7.71
CA GLU A 16 24.54 -9.18 -7.55
C GLU A 16 24.16 -8.64 -6.16
N THR A 17 25.16 -8.25 -5.37
CA THR A 17 24.98 -7.53 -4.09
C THR A 17 24.13 -6.25 -4.20
N SER A 18 23.94 -5.72 -5.43
CA SER A 18 23.09 -4.57 -5.71
C SER A 18 21.66 -4.89 -6.11
N PHE A 19 21.30 -6.15 -6.39
CA PHE A 19 19.99 -6.50 -6.94
C PHE A 19 18.81 -5.95 -6.11
N PRO A 20 18.77 -6.13 -4.77
CA PRO A 20 17.66 -5.61 -3.95
C PRO A 20 17.47 -4.10 -4.08
N SER A 21 18.57 -3.34 -4.14
CA SER A 21 18.55 -1.87 -4.23
C SER A 21 17.99 -1.32 -5.55
N ARG A 22 17.93 -2.14 -6.60
CA ARG A 22 17.40 -1.78 -7.92
C ARG A 22 15.95 -2.25 -8.11
N LEU A 23 15.41 -2.98 -7.15
CA LEU A 23 14.06 -3.52 -7.22
C LEU A 23 13.04 -2.39 -7.18
N LYS A 24 12.19 -2.32 -8.20
CA LYS A 24 11.12 -1.32 -8.30
C LYS A 24 9.74 -1.88 -8.00
N PHE A 25 9.55 -3.18 -8.20
CA PHE A 25 8.24 -3.83 -8.19
C PHE A 25 8.34 -5.14 -7.40
N LEU A 26 7.58 -5.24 -6.32
CA LEU A 26 7.55 -6.43 -5.46
C LEU A 26 6.09 -6.78 -5.13
N SER A 27 5.71 -8.02 -5.39
CA SER A 27 4.37 -8.54 -5.07
C SER A 27 4.56 -9.85 -4.32
N LEU A 28 4.06 -9.91 -3.09
CA LEU A 28 4.19 -11.04 -2.18
C LEU A 28 2.84 -11.39 -1.52
N PRO A 29 1.75 -11.56 -2.28
CA PRO A 29 0.45 -11.86 -1.71
C PRO A 29 0.43 -13.26 -1.08
N ASP A 30 -0.44 -13.47 -0.10
CA ASP A 30 -0.70 -14.76 0.55
C ASP A 30 0.53 -15.38 1.23
N TRP A 31 1.56 -14.58 1.52
CA TRP A 31 2.75 -15.09 2.17
C TRP A 31 2.57 -15.17 3.68
N LEU A 32 2.05 -16.30 4.14
CA LEU A 32 1.64 -16.53 5.54
C LEU A 32 2.76 -16.40 6.59
N HIS A 33 4.02 -16.40 6.17
CA HIS A 33 5.19 -16.28 7.03
C HIS A 33 5.87 -14.90 6.96
N LEU A 34 5.34 -13.98 6.13
CA LEU A 34 5.87 -12.62 6.03
C LEU A 34 5.39 -11.79 7.22
N ASP A 35 6.31 -11.45 8.10
CA ASP A 35 6.08 -10.60 9.28
C ASP A 35 6.75 -9.22 9.16
N ASP A 36 6.63 -8.38 10.19
CA ASP A 36 7.23 -7.05 10.21
C ASP A 36 8.77 -7.07 10.04
N SER A 37 9.47 -8.13 10.46
CA SER A 37 10.95 -8.19 10.33
C SER A 37 11.36 -8.34 8.87
N VAL A 38 10.58 -9.09 8.09
CA VAL A 38 10.74 -9.19 6.63
C VAL A 38 10.46 -7.85 5.97
N VAL A 39 9.45 -7.11 6.45
CA VAL A 39 9.13 -5.75 5.96
C VAL A 39 10.26 -4.77 6.25
N GLU A 40 10.90 -4.85 7.42
CA GLU A 40 12.08 -4.06 7.77
C GLU A 40 13.26 -4.31 6.82
N GLU A 41 13.51 -5.58 6.48
CA GLU A 41 14.54 -5.94 5.50
C GLU A 41 14.21 -5.45 4.08
N ILE A 42 12.96 -5.56 3.63
CA ILE A 42 12.53 -4.99 2.35
C ILE A 42 12.76 -3.47 2.35
N ALA A 43 12.35 -2.78 3.42
CA ALA A 43 12.47 -1.34 3.53
C ALA A 43 13.92 -0.87 3.54
N LEU A 44 14.82 -1.63 4.17
CA LEU A 44 16.24 -1.33 4.26
C LEU A 44 16.98 -1.54 2.92
N ASN A 45 16.60 -2.57 2.17
CA ASN A 45 17.37 -3.01 1.01
C ASN A 45 16.76 -2.56 -0.33
N CYS A 46 15.47 -2.20 -0.36
CA CYS A 46 14.73 -1.93 -1.59
C CYS A 46 14.16 -0.50 -1.61
N GLU A 47 14.99 0.50 -1.33
CA GLU A 47 14.57 1.91 -1.22
C GLU A 47 13.98 2.50 -2.52
N GLN A 48 14.27 1.90 -3.68
CA GLN A 48 13.76 2.31 -4.99
C GLN A 48 12.39 1.70 -5.35
N LEU A 49 11.74 0.98 -4.40
CA LEU A 49 10.43 0.38 -4.64
C LEU A 49 9.37 1.42 -4.98
N ARG A 50 8.69 1.17 -6.10
CA ARG A 50 7.57 1.93 -6.63
C ARG A 50 6.23 1.21 -6.46
N SER A 51 6.25 -0.12 -6.41
CA SER A 51 5.08 -0.95 -6.15
C SER A 51 5.37 -2.01 -5.11
N LEU A 52 4.49 -2.11 -4.12
CA LEU A 52 4.54 -3.14 -3.10
C LEU A 52 3.14 -3.70 -2.83
N SER A 53 2.95 -5.01 -3.02
CA SER A 53 1.76 -5.72 -2.53
C SER A 53 2.16 -6.73 -1.46
N LEU A 54 1.51 -6.63 -0.31
CA LEU A 54 1.58 -7.55 0.82
C LEU A 54 0.20 -8.14 1.14
N ALA A 55 -0.73 -8.13 0.18
CA ALA A 55 -2.10 -8.56 0.42
C ALA A 55 -2.17 -9.94 1.08
N ARG A 56 -3.07 -10.11 2.06
CA ARG A 56 -3.30 -11.38 2.78
C ARG A 56 -2.03 -11.93 3.46
N CYS A 57 -1.16 -11.06 3.96
CA CYS A 57 -0.03 -11.42 4.84
C CYS A 57 -0.41 -11.18 6.31
N PRO A 58 -0.99 -12.17 7.03
CA PRO A 58 -1.61 -11.96 8.34
C PRO A 58 -0.64 -11.63 9.48
N LEU A 59 0.68 -11.78 9.26
CA LEU A 59 1.70 -11.48 10.27
C LEU A 59 2.29 -10.06 10.13
N VAL A 60 1.91 -9.32 9.09
CA VAL A 60 2.26 -7.90 8.97
C VAL A 60 1.31 -7.09 9.84
N THR A 61 1.87 -6.24 10.68
CA THR A 61 1.11 -5.40 11.63
C THR A 61 1.24 -3.91 11.28
N VAL A 62 0.58 -3.08 12.09
CA VAL A 62 0.72 -1.61 12.06
C VAL A 62 2.19 -1.17 12.12
N ARG A 63 3.05 -1.94 12.80
CA ARG A 63 4.49 -1.65 12.86
C ARG A 63 5.15 -1.80 11.49
N GLY A 64 4.94 -2.90 10.78
CA GLY A 64 5.46 -3.10 9.43
C GLY A 64 4.98 -2.01 8.47
N PHE A 65 3.70 -1.63 8.55
CA PHE A 65 3.20 -0.51 7.74
C PHE A 65 3.87 0.82 8.08
N ARG A 66 4.11 1.14 9.36
CA ARG A 66 4.86 2.36 9.73
C ARG A 66 6.26 2.36 9.11
N VAL A 67 6.92 1.21 9.05
CA VAL A 67 8.22 1.06 8.39
C VAL A 67 8.11 1.34 6.90
N ILE A 68 7.13 0.76 6.21
CA ILE A 68 6.83 1.03 4.80
C ILE A 68 6.63 2.54 4.57
N ALA A 69 5.72 3.16 5.34
CA ALA A 69 5.34 4.56 5.16
C ALA A 69 6.53 5.52 5.35
N LYS A 70 7.38 5.22 6.33
CA LYS A 70 8.52 6.06 6.69
C LYS A 70 9.75 5.84 5.82
N SER A 71 9.95 4.65 5.25
CA SER A 71 11.21 4.30 4.57
C SER A 71 11.09 4.32 3.06
N LEU A 72 9.99 3.78 2.50
CA LEU A 72 9.85 3.58 1.06
C LEU A 72 9.28 4.82 0.36
N LYS A 73 10.12 5.83 0.15
CA LYS A 73 9.68 7.15 -0.37
C LYS A 73 9.29 7.16 -1.84
N GLU A 74 9.81 6.22 -2.63
CA GLU A 74 9.52 6.09 -4.06
C GLU A 74 8.20 5.36 -4.37
N LEU A 75 7.50 4.85 -3.34
CA LEU A 75 6.26 4.10 -3.53
C LEU A 75 5.17 4.96 -4.18
N ARG A 76 4.59 4.38 -5.24
CA ARG A 76 3.46 4.90 -6.00
C ARG A 76 2.21 4.05 -5.81
N PHE A 77 2.39 2.74 -5.66
CA PHE A 77 1.32 1.76 -5.51
C PHE A 77 1.57 0.90 -4.28
N LEU A 78 0.61 0.88 -3.35
CA LEU A 78 0.68 0.06 -2.15
C LEU A 78 -0.61 -0.74 -1.99
N ASP A 79 -0.48 -2.04 -1.79
CA ASP A 79 -1.58 -2.95 -1.54
C ASP A 79 -1.34 -3.71 -0.23
N ILE A 80 -2.22 -3.45 0.73
CA ILE A 80 -2.21 -3.95 2.11
C ILE A 80 -3.58 -4.53 2.48
N ASN A 81 -4.27 -5.10 1.50
CA ASN A 81 -5.55 -5.74 1.71
C ASN A 81 -5.43 -6.92 2.68
N GLU A 82 -6.38 -7.07 3.59
CA GLU A 82 -6.50 -8.24 4.47
C GLU A 82 -5.21 -8.56 5.27
N LEU A 83 -4.47 -7.52 5.68
CA LEU A 83 -3.44 -7.65 6.72
C LEU A 83 -4.09 -7.89 8.10
N ALA A 84 -3.26 -8.12 9.12
CA ALA A 84 -3.72 -8.42 10.49
C ALA A 84 -4.83 -7.47 10.99
N ASP A 85 -5.73 -7.98 11.84
CA ASP A 85 -6.92 -7.26 12.38
C ASP A 85 -6.60 -5.90 13.07
N GLY A 86 -5.34 -5.62 13.35
CA GLY A 86 -4.87 -4.35 13.90
C GLY A 86 -4.79 -3.17 12.92
N PHE A 87 -5.00 -3.37 11.62
CA PHE A 87 -5.03 -2.30 10.61
C PHE A 87 -6.33 -1.47 10.70
N SER A 88 -6.65 -0.92 11.88
CA SER A 88 -7.71 0.06 12.06
C SER A 88 -7.30 1.39 11.42
N ALA A 89 -8.25 2.28 11.13
CA ALA A 89 -7.88 3.45 10.34
C ALA A 89 -7.14 4.53 11.16
N SER A 90 -6.91 4.26 12.45
CA SER A 90 -5.87 4.92 13.25
C SER A 90 -4.48 4.82 12.59
N LEU A 91 -4.24 3.78 11.79
CA LEU A 91 -3.06 3.64 10.94
C LEU A 91 -2.85 4.83 10.01
N PHE A 92 -3.92 5.34 9.42
CA PHE A 92 -3.84 6.46 8.50
C PHE A 92 -3.51 7.78 9.21
N ALA A 93 -3.80 7.88 10.51
CA ALA A 93 -3.37 9.00 11.33
C ALA A 93 -1.83 9.01 11.53
N GLU A 94 -1.20 7.84 11.50
CA GLU A 94 0.25 7.67 11.63
C GLU A 94 1.03 8.06 10.37
N VAL A 95 0.38 8.05 9.19
CA VAL A 95 1.01 8.48 7.94
C VAL A 95 1.15 9.98 7.92
N GLY A 96 2.35 10.47 8.19
CA GLY A 96 2.69 11.89 8.15
C GLY A 96 2.52 12.51 6.77
N ALA A 97 2.43 13.83 6.70
CA ALA A 97 2.37 14.55 5.41
C ALA A 97 3.63 14.32 4.54
N LYS A 98 4.76 13.99 5.16
CA LYS A 98 6.04 13.69 4.50
C LYS A 98 6.24 12.21 4.18
N ASP A 99 5.35 11.34 4.65
CA ASP A 99 5.43 9.90 4.40
C ASP A 99 4.81 9.57 3.04
N LEU A 100 5.37 8.61 2.32
CA LEU A 100 4.90 8.16 1.01
C LEU A 100 4.60 9.33 0.02
N PRO A 101 5.56 10.24 -0.25
CA PRO A 101 5.31 11.47 -1.00
C PRO A 101 4.84 11.25 -2.44
N HIS A 102 5.16 10.09 -3.03
CA HIS A 102 4.82 9.74 -4.40
C HIS A 102 3.63 8.77 -4.53
N LEU A 103 2.96 8.45 -3.43
CA LEU A 103 1.85 7.48 -3.43
C LEU A 103 0.64 8.00 -4.20
N VAL A 104 0.24 7.24 -5.21
CA VAL A 104 -0.90 7.52 -6.10
C VAL A 104 -2.08 6.60 -5.78
N TYR A 105 -1.80 5.36 -5.38
CA TYR A 105 -2.82 4.34 -5.13
C TYR A 105 -2.52 3.57 -3.85
N LEU A 106 -3.56 3.39 -3.03
CA LEU A 106 -3.56 2.55 -1.84
C LEU A 106 -4.78 1.63 -1.85
N SER A 107 -4.55 0.32 -1.80
CA SER A 107 -5.59 -0.68 -1.52
C SER A 107 -5.50 -1.11 -0.07
N ALA A 108 -6.60 -0.99 0.67
CA ALA A 108 -6.69 -1.33 2.09
C ALA A 108 -8.08 -1.88 2.46
N HIS A 109 -8.48 -2.97 1.81
CA HIS A 109 -9.71 -3.70 2.11
C HIS A 109 -9.61 -4.44 3.45
N ARG A 110 -10.68 -4.37 4.23
CA ARG A 110 -10.84 -5.15 5.46
C ARG A 110 -11.82 -6.29 5.29
N SER A 111 -11.60 -7.33 6.08
CA SER A 111 -12.51 -8.46 6.26
C SER A 111 -13.76 -8.13 7.10
N SER A 112 -13.71 -7.09 7.96
CA SER A 112 -14.84 -6.66 8.81
C SER A 112 -15.28 -5.22 8.50
N SER A 113 -16.60 -5.03 8.34
CA SER A 113 -17.26 -4.00 7.53
C SER A 113 -17.58 -2.66 8.22
N SER A 114 -16.92 -2.28 9.32
CA SER A 114 -17.13 -0.93 9.87
C SER A 114 -16.41 0.10 9.00
N SER A 115 -17.18 0.86 8.19
CA SER A 115 -16.63 1.87 7.29
C SER A 115 -15.94 3.00 8.08
N ASP A 116 -14.61 3.05 8.00
CA ASP A 116 -13.79 4.08 8.66
C ASP A 116 -13.73 5.38 7.83
N ALA A 117 -14.89 5.88 7.38
CA ALA A 117 -14.99 7.01 6.46
C ALA A 117 -14.22 8.25 6.96
N GLU A 118 -14.26 8.55 8.25
CA GLU A 118 -13.56 9.72 8.84
C GLU A 118 -12.03 9.63 8.75
N LEU A 119 -11.48 8.41 8.79
CA LEU A 119 -10.05 8.18 8.81
C LEU A 119 -9.50 8.06 7.38
N SER A 120 -10.28 7.49 6.46
CA SER A 120 -10.11 7.69 5.01
C SER A 120 -10.08 9.19 4.69
N ALA A 121 -10.93 10.01 5.33
CA ALA A 121 -10.92 11.48 5.19
C ALA A 121 -9.61 12.10 5.63
N CYS A 122 -9.05 11.63 6.75
CA CYS A 122 -7.84 12.16 7.32
C CYS A 122 -6.63 11.91 6.41
N LEU A 123 -6.48 10.68 5.89
CA LEU A 123 -5.43 10.35 4.93
C LEU A 123 -5.53 11.21 3.68
N LEU A 124 -6.74 11.22 3.12
CA LEU A 124 -7.03 11.92 1.90
C LEU A 124 -6.75 13.41 2.09
N ARG A 125 -7.20 14.06 3.18
CA ARG A 125 -6.84 15.46 3.52
C ARG A 125 -5.34 15.76 3.45
N ARG A 126 -4.50 14.82 3.88
CA ARG A 126 -3.02 14.94 3.83
C ARG A 126 -2.44 14.63 2.45
N LYS A 127 -3.16 13.86 1.62
CA LYS A 127 -2.75 13.39 0.28
C LYS A 127 -3.87 13.61 -0.77
N PRO A 128 -4.06 14.85 -1.27
CA PRO A 128 -5.13 15.23 -2.21
C PRO A 128 -5.18 14.45 -3.52
N ARG A 129 -4.10 13.76 -3.88
CA ARG A 129 -3.98 13.02 -5.14
C ARG A 129 -4.03 11.50 -4.97
N LEU A 130 -4.19 11.01 -3.73
CA LEU A 130 -4.25 9.59 -3.46
C LEU A 130 -5.62 9.03 -3.88
N MET A 131 -5.60 7.93 -4.62
CA MET A 131 -6.73 7.05 -4.86
C MET A 131 -6.72 5.95 -3.81
N LEU A 132 -7.76 5.90 -2.99
CA LEU A 132 -7.91 4.87 -1.95
C LEU A 132 -8.97 3.86 -2.40
N SER A 133 -8.67 2.56 -2.34
CA SER A 133 -9.64 1.49 -2.52
C SER A 133 -9.81 0.76 -1.19
N ASP A 134 -10.96 0.95 -0.53
CA ASP A 134 -11.22 0.47 0.83
C ASP A 134 -12.32 -0.60 0.89
N ALA A 135 -13.08 -0.80 -0.19
CA ALA A 135 -14.01 -1.90 -0.39
C ALA A 135 -13.90 -2.47 -1.81
N VAL A 136 -14.33 -3.72 -1.98
CA VAL A 136 -14.38 -4.36 -3.29
C VAL A 136 -15.19 -3.50 -4.24
N ASN A 137 -14.67 -3.24 -5.44
CA ASN A 137 -15.32 -2.37 -6.42
C ASN A 137 -15.60 -0.93 -5.91
N SER A 138 -14.72 -0.38 -5.05
CA SER A 138 -14.79 1.01 -4.63
C SER A 138 -13.47 1.76 -4.82
N PHE A 139 -13.59 3.05 -5.14
CA PHE A 139 -12.49 4.02 -5.00
C PHE A 139 -13.02 5.26 -4.30
N LEU A 140 -12.24 5.79 -3.36
CA LEU A 140 -12.48 7.04 -2.67
C LEU A 140 -11.47 8.09 -3.14
N THR A 141 -12.01 9.24 -3.50
CA THR A 141 -11.28 10.49 -3.69
C THR A 141 -12.04 11.59 -2.96
N TYR A 142 -11.40 12.72 -2.66
CA TYR A 142 -12.08 13.83 -1.99
C TYR A 142 -11.77 15.18 -2.63
N LYS A 143 -12.70 16.11 -2.46
CA LYS A 143 -12.54 17.53 -2.75
C LYS A 143 -12.70 18.30 -1.45
N LEU A 144 -11.85 19.31 -1.24
CA LEU A 144 -12.05 20.29 -0.17
C LEU A 144 -12.97 21.40 -0.69
N LYS A 145 -14.16 21.53 -0.09
CA LYS A 145 -15.05 22.69 -0.29
C LYS A 145 -15.30 23.32 1.08
N ASN A 146 -14.94 24.59 1.25
CA ASN A 146 -15.17 25.35 2.50
C ASN A 146 -14.70 24.63 3.77
N ALA A 147 -13.49 24.05 3.76
CA ALA A 147 -12.91 23.23 4.84
C ALA A 147 -13.66 21.92 5.18
N GLN A 148 -14.78 21.62 4.50
CA GLN A 148 -15.42 20.32 4.52
C GLN A 148 -14.84 19.43 3.42
N ALA A 149 -14.39 18.23 3.80
CA ALA A 149 -13.98 17.20 2.85
C ALA A 149 -15.23 16.50 2.33
N THR A 150 -15.56 16.71 1.05
CA THR A 150 -16.57 15.92 0.36
C THR A 150 -15.87 14.77 -0.36
N PHE A 151 -16.16 13.54 0.04
CA PHE A 151 -15.74 12.38 -0.72
C PHE A 151 -16.59 12.32 -1.99
N ASN A 152 -15.95 12.21 -3.14
CA ASN A 152 -16.72 11.91 -4.34
C ASN A 152 -17.17 10.45 -4.24
N ASP A 153 -18.41 10.22 -4.67
CA ASP A 153 -19.12 8.95 -4.66
C ASP A 153 -18.22 7.75 -4.94
N THR A 154 -18.47 6.64 -4.24
CA THR A 154 -18.07 5.30 -4.69
C THR A 154 -18.31 5.22 -6.19
N PHE A 155 -17.23 5.17 -6.98
CA PHE A 155 -17.34 5.27 -8.42
C PHE A 155 -18.22 4.12 -8.93
N ALA A 156 -19.35 4.44 -9.58
CA ALA A 156 -20.17 3.46 -10.27
C ALA A 156 -19.31 2.56 -11.17
N ALA A 157 -19.69 1.29 -11.34
CA ALA A 157 -18.88 0.28 -12.01
C ALA A 157 -18.34 0.69 -13.39
N GLU A 158 -19.09 1.52 -14.12
CA GLU A 158 -18.72 2.07 -15.42
C GLU A 158 -17.51 3.02 -15.38
N ASN A 159 -17.28 3.72 -14.26
CA ASN A 159 -16.13 4.59 -14.06
C ASN A 159 -14.93 3.84 -13.47
N MET A 160 -15.15 2.71 -12.79
CA MET A 160 -14.06 1.87 -12.28
C MET A 160 -13.19 1.32 -13.41
N ALA A 161 -13.80 0.84 -14.50
CA ALA A 161 -13.05 0.32 -15.64
C ALA A 161 -12.10 1.38 -16.24
N LYS A 162 -12.51 2.65 -16.25
CA LYS A 162 -11.67 3.75 -16.72
C LYS A 162 -10.50 4.01 -15.77
N ILE A 163 -10.74 4.07 -14.46
CA ILE A 163 -9.69 4.28 -13.44
C ILE A 163 -8.69 3.12 -13.48
N VAL A 164 -9.18 1.88 -13.49
CA VAL A 164 -8.35 0.68 -13.59
C VAL A 164 -7.52 0.71 -14.88
N ASN A 165 -8.10 1.09 -16.01
CA ASN A 165 -7.39 1.20 -17.28
C ASN A 165 -6.29 2.29 -17.24
N GLU A 166 -6.56 3.46 -16.65
CA GLU A 166 -5.54 4.50 -16.46
C GLU A 166 -4.41 4.03 -15.54
N LEU A 167 -4.74 3.41 -14.40
CA LEU A 167 -3.76 2.84 -13.48
C LEU A 167 -2.94 1.72 -14.13
N SER A 168 -3.57 0.87 -14.95
CA SER A 168 -2.93 -0.24 -15.66
C SER A 168 -1.91 0.21 -16.71
N ARG A 169 -1.98 1.48 -17.15
CA ARG A 169 -0.95 2.07 -18.02
C ARG A 169 0.28 2.54 -17.25
N MET A 170 0.20 2.63 -15.93
CA MET A 170 1.33 3.04 -15.09
C MET A 170 2.22 1.85 -14.78
N GLU A 171 3.53 2.02 -14.97
CA GLU A 171 4.53 1.00 -14.71
C GLU A 171 4.47 0.53 -13.25
N GLY A 172 4.38 -0.78 -13.03
CA GLY A 172 4.32 -1.39 -11.69
C GLY A 172 2.92 -1.56 -11.11
N PHE A 173 1.87 -1.06 -11.76
CA PHE A 173 0.51 -1.26 -11.24
C PHE A 173 0.07 -2.73 -11.24
N CYS A 174 0.62 -3.54 -12.16
CA CYS A 174 0.35 -4.98 -12.24
C CYS A 174 0.70 -5.78 -10.98
N CYS A 175 1.44 -5.20 -10.02
CA CYS A 175 1.75 -5.84 -8.75
C CYS A 175 0.59 -5.84 -7.74
N MET A 176 -0.41 -4.99 -7.93
CA MET A 176 -1.54 -4.85 -7.00
C MET A 176 -2.54 -6.00 -7.19
N SER A 177 -3.20 -6.42 -6.11
CA SER A 177 -4.30 -7.37 -6.19
C SER A 177 -5.40 -6.86 -7.12
N ARG A 178 -6.16 -7.78 -7.74
CA ARG A 178 -7.29 -7.42 -8.59
C ARG A 178 -8.26 -6.52 -7.82
N ILE A 179 -8.67 -5.45 -8.47
CA ILE A 179 -9.61 -4.45 -7.93
C ILE A 179 -11.08 -4.88 -8.19
N THR A 180 -11.32 -6.18 -8.40
CA THR A 180 -12.59 -6.76 -8.84
C THR A 180 -13.39 -7.36 -7.70
#